data_AF-K6T6T1-F1
#
_entry.id   AF-K6T6T1-F1
#
_cell.length_a   1.000
_cell.length_b   1.000
_cell.length_c   1.000
_cell.angle_alpha   90.00
_cell.angle_beta   90.00
_cell.angle_gamma   90.00
#
_symmetry.space_group_name_H-M   'P 1'
#
loop_
_entity.id
_entity.type
_entity.pdbx_description
1 polymer ?
#
loop_
_entity_poly.entity_id
_entity_poly.type
_entity_poly.pdbx_seq_one_letter_code
_entity_poly.pdbx_strand_id
1 'polypeptide(L)'
;MNYLLLGWLSCMFLIFGYSYSLFKRFKNIRYKINLPVKKLLDYHCILSIIATILAFLHAGNNLTNIKFSTGYISLILMILTTLIGVIMKYFKKTYINHRAFWLYTHILLSVMLIGSILLHIFYYLLLQ
;
A
#
# COMPACT_ATOMS: atom_id res chain seq x y z
N MET A 1 4.04 3.89 -23.21
CA MET A 1 4.61 3.87 -21.85
C MET A 1 4.87 2.42 -21.48
N ASN A 2 6.00 2.08 -20.86
CA ASN A 2 6.34 0.68 -20.59
C ASN A 2 5.57 0.19 -19.34
N TYR A 3 4.41 -0.45 -19.54
CA TYR A 3 3.50 -0.80 -18.44
C TYR A 3 4.13 -1.75 -17.42
N LEU A 4 5.04 -2.62 -17.84
CA LEU A 4 5.82 -3.49 -16.95
C LEU A 4 6.67 -2.68 -15.96
N LEU A 5 7.34 -1.63 -16.45
CA LEU A 5 8.18 -0.75 -15.63
C LEU A 5 7.34 -0.02 -14.57
N LEU A 6 6.13 0.43 -14.92
CA LEU A 6 5.20 1.07 -13.98
C LEU A 6 4.76 0.11 -12.87
N GLY A 7 4.51 -1.15 -13.21
CA GLY A 7 4.17 -2.20 -12.24
C GLY A 7 5.29 -2.42 -11.22
N TRP A 8 6.52 -2.56 -11.70
CA TRP A 8 7.70 -2.70 -10.83
C TRP A 8 7.96 -1.46 -9.97
N LEU A 9 7.86 -0.26 -10.54
CA LEU A 9 8.00 0.99 -9.80
C LEU A 9 6.95 1.09 -8.68
N SER A 10 5.69 0.81 -9.00
CA SER A 10 4.60 0.78 -8.01
C SER A 10 4.90 -0.18 -6.86
N CYS A 11 5.37 -1.40 -7.18
CA CYS A 11 5.75 -2.40 -6.19
C CYS A 11 6.89 -1.90 -5.27
N MET A 12 7.93 -1.27 -5.84
CA MET A 12 9.03 -0.70 -5.06
C MET A 12 8.55 0.39 -4.10
N PHE A 13 7.72 1.33 -4.56
CA PHE A 13 7.14 2.37 -3.70
C PHE A 13 6.29 1.79 -2.57
N LEU A 14 5.54 0.72 -2.84
CA LEU A 14 4.72 0.02 -1.85
C LEU A 14 5.59 -0.71 -0.79
N ILE A 15 6.67 -1.37 -1.21
CA ILE A 15 7.65 -1.98 -0.29
C ILE A 15 8.32 -0.92 0.60
N PHE A 16 8.77 0.19 0.01
CA PHE A 16 9.31 1.32 0.78
C PHE A 16 8.26 1.91 1.73
N GLY A 17 7.00 1.99 1.31
CA GLY A 17 5.88 2.34 2.18
C GLY A 17 5.80 1.42 3.38
N TYR A 18 5.73 0.11 3.19
CA TYR A 18 5.60 -0.85 4.30
C TYR A 18 6.81 -0.92 5.22
N SER A 19 8.00 -0.56 4.74
CA SER A 19 9.21 -0.50 5.55
C SER A 19 9.04 0.37 6.82
N TYR A 20 8.19 1.40 6.79
CA TYR A 20 7.86 2.22 7.96
C TYR A 20 7.38 1.39 9.16
N SER A 21 6.44 0.46 8.92
CA SER A 21 5.85 -0.37 9.97
C SER A 21 6.91 -1.28 10.60
N LEU A 22 7.78 -1.84 9.76
CA LEU A 22 8.93 -2.64 10.18
C LEU A 22 9.88 -1.79 11.03
N PHE A 23 10.33 -0.64 10.55
CA PHE A 23 11.24 0.26 11.27
C PHE A 23 10.68 0.72 12.62
N LYS A 24 9.38 1.02 12.70
CA LYS A 24 8.73 1.40 13.95
C LYS A 24 8.76 0.28 14.99
N ARG A 25 8.55 -0.98 14.57
CA ARG A 25 8.62 -2.15 15.47
C ARG A 25 10.07 -2.48 15.87
N PHE A 26 11.02 -2.39 14.94
CA PHE A 26 12.44 -2.61 15.25
C PHE A 26 13.01 -1.61 16.27
N LYS A 27 12.54 -0.35 16.26
CA LYS A 27 12.89 0.64 17.29
C LYS A 27 12.51 0.18 18.70
N ASN A 28 11.41 -0.56 18.87
CA ASN A 28 10.98 -1.09 20.16
C ASN A 28 11.83 -2.28 20.66
N ILE A 29 12.54 -2.98 19.76
CA ILE A 29 13.14 -4.27 20.08
C ILE A 29 14.60 -4.14 20.56
N ARG A 30 15.41 -3.19 20.09
CA ARG A 30 16.82 -3.13 20.57
C ARG A 30 17.67 -1.89 20.31
N TYR A 31 17.32 -0.99 19.38
CA TYR A 31 18.23 0.10 19.01
C TYR A 31 17.62 1.49 19.21
N LYS A 32 18.36 2.33 19.95
CA LYS A 32 18.12 3.75 20.22
C LYS A 32 18.38 4.60 18.96
N ILE A 33 17.85 4.18 17.81
CA ILE A 33 17.98 4.93 16.55
C ILE A 33 17.07 6.16 16.69
N ASN A 34 17.69 7.33 16.74
CA ASN A 34 17.02 8.61 16.91
C ASN A 34 16.47 9.12 15.56
N LEU A 35 15.72 8.26 14.86
CA LEU A 35 15.07 8.62 13.60
C LEU A 35 13.78 9.42 13.88
N PRO A 36 13.52 10.50 13.12
CA PRO A 36 12.31 11.29 13.27
C PRO A 36 11.10 10.50 12.77
N VAL A 37 10.45 9.74 13.68
CA VAL A 37 9.31 8.85 13.40
C VAL A 37 8.16 9.58 12.69
N LYS A 38 7.97 10.87 12.95
CA LYS A 38 6.98 11.72 12.28
C LYS A 38 7.28 11.92 10.80
N LYS A 39 8.54 12.23 10.44
CA LYS A 39 8.96 12.37 9.03
C LYS A 39 8.82 11.05 8.28
N LEU A 40 9.20 9.93 8.91
CA LEU A 40 9.03 8.59 8.35
C LEU A 40 7.56 8.24 8.09
N LEU A 41 6.64 8.62 8.99
CA LEU A 41 5.20 8.47 8.78
C LEU A 41 4.70 9.34 7.62
N ASP A 42 5.23 10.55 7.48
CA ASP A 42 4.90 11.43 6.35
C ASP A 42 5.33 10.82 5.02
N TYR A 43 6.56 10.29 4.95
CA TYR A 43 7.04 9.57 3.77
C TYR A 43 6.23 8.31 3.48
N HIS A 44 5.88 7.50 4.48
CA HIS A 44 5.03 6.31 4.29
C HIS A 44 3.71 6.64 3.55
N CYS A 45 3.03 7.70 3.98
CA CYS A 45 1.77 8.12 3.39
C CYS A 45 1.95 8.66 1.96
N ILE A 46 2.98 9.47 1.72
CA ILE A 46 3.28 10.04 0.40
C ILE A 46 3.69 8.93 -0.59
N LEU A 47 4.57 8.02 -0.18
CA LEU A 47 5.00 6.88 -1.00
C LEU A 47 3.82 5.98 -1.38
N SER A 48 2.89 5.75 -0.45
CA SER A 48 1.68 4.95 -0.73
C SER A 48 0.72 5.63 -1.72
N ILE A 49 0.59 6.96 -1.65
CA ILE A 49 -0.17 7.74 -2.64
C ILE A 49 0.49 7.65 -4.02
N ILE A 50 1.81 7.84 -4.09
CA ILE A 50 2.58 7.73 -5.35
C ILE A 50 2.44 6.33 -5.94
N ALA A 51 2.59 5.28 -5.12
CA ALA A 51 2.37 3.90 -5.56
C ALA A 51 0.97 3.73 -6.16
N THR A 52 -0.05 4.27 -5.49
CA THR A 52 -1.46 4.16 -5.95
C THR A 52 -1.67 4.81 -7.31
N ILE A 53 -1.09 5.99 -7.53
CA ILE A 53 -1.14 6.68 -8.83
C ILE A 53 -0.43 5.84 -9.91
N LEU A 54 0.75 5.30 -9.62
CA LEU A 54 1.50 4.45 -10.55
C LEU A 54 0.75 3.16 -10.89
N ALA A 55 0.08 2.52 -9.91
CA ALA A 55 -0.76 1.35 -10.16
C ALA A 55 -1.97 1.69 -11.03
N PHE A 56 -2.57 2.87 -10.85
CA PHE A 56 -3.68 3.32 -11.70
C PHE A 56 -3.23 3.53 -13.16
N LEU A 57 -2.06 4.15 -13.36
CA LEU A 57 -1.45 4.31 -14.68
C LEU A 57 -1.05 2.97 -15.30
N HIS A 58 -0.57 2.02 -14.48
CA HIS A 58 -0.27 0.65 -14.91
C HIS A 58 -1.54 -0.09 -15.37
N ALA A 59 -2.65 0.06 -14.64
CA ALA A 59 -3.94 -0.52 -15.01
C ALA A 59 -4.52 0.11 -16.29
N GLY A 60 -4.27 1.40 -16.52
CA GLY A 60 -4.39 2.11 -17.80
C GLY A 60 -5.39 1.56 -18.82
N ASN A 61 -4.90 1.03 -19.94
CA ASN A 61 -5.73 0.56 -21.06
C ASN A 61 -6.65 -0.61 -20.72
N ASN A 62 -6.42 -1.30 -19.59
CA ASN A 62 -7.29 -2.38 -19.17
C ASN A 62 -8.52 -1.87 -18.42
N LEU A 63 -8.50 -0.64 -17.87
CA LEU A 63 -9.61 -0.03 -17.10
C LEU A 63 -10.94 0.05 -17.87
N THR A 64 -10.88 0.11 -19.20
CA THR A 64 -12.07 0.20 -20.08
C THR A 64 -12.73 -1.16 -20.31
N ASN A 65 -12.02 -2.27 -20.07
CA ASN A 65 -12.53 -3.63 -20.15
C ASN A 65 -12.53 -4.26 -18.76
N ILE A 66 -13.61 -4.05 -18.02
CA ILE A 66 -13.80 -4.55 -16.66
C ILE A 66 -13.98 -6.08 -16.71
N LYS A 67 -12.87 -6.80 -16.75
CA LYS A 67 -12.83 -8.24 -16.45
C LYS A 67 -12.36 -8.39 -15.01
N PHE A 68 -13.14 -9.09 -14.20
CA PHE A 68 -12.77 -9.36 -12.81
C PHE A 68 -11.46 -10.16 -12.79
N SER A 69 -10.36 -9.51 -12.40
CA SER A 69 -9.02 -10.10 -12.42
C SER A 69 -8.28 -9.80 -11.11
N THR A 70 -7.25 -10.60 -10.82
CA THR A 70 -6.38 -10.40 -9.65
C THR A 70 -5.72 -9.01 -9.63
N GLY A 71 -5.47 -8.40 -10.81
CA GLY A 71 -4.95 -7.04 -10.94
C GLY A 71 -5.95 -5.95 -10.54
N TYR A 72 -7.25 -6.16 -10.82
CA TYR A 72 -8.30 -5.25 -10.37
C TYR A 72 -8.52 -5.34 -8.86
N ILE A 73 -8.50 -6.56 -8.31
CA ILE A 73 -8.62 -6.78 -6.88
C ILE A 73 -7.48 -6.08 -6.13
N SER A 74 -6.24 -6.23 -6.60
CA SER A 74 -5.08 -5.57 -6.00
C SER A 74 -5.16 -4.05 -6.11
N LEU A 75 -5.61 -3.50 -7.25
CA LEU A 75 -5.82 -2.06 -7.41
C LEU A 75 -6.85 -1.50 -6.40
N ILE A 76 -8.00 -2.17 -6.25
CA ILE A 76 -9.05 -1.76 -5.29
C ILE A 76 -8.52 -1.83 -3.86
N LEU A 77 -7.87 -2.93 -3.49
CA LEU A 77 -7.27 -3.09 -2.15
C LEU A 77 -6.23 -2.00 -1.89
N MET A 78 -5.44 -1.62 -2.89
CA MET A 78 -4.43 -0.58 -2.78
C MET A 78 -5.05 0.80 -2.56
N ILE A 79 -6.11 1.14 -3.31
CA ILE A 79 -6.87 2.38 -3.11
C ILE A 79 -7.47 2.42 -1.69
N LEU A 80 -8.15 1.36 -1.25
CA LEU A 80 -8.76 1.30 0.09
C LEU A 80 -7.72 1.42 1.20
N THR A 81 -6.60 0.69 1.09
CA THR A 81 -5.52 0.72 2.07
C THR A 81 -4.91 2.13 2.19
N THR A 82 -4.66 2.78 1.05
CA THR A 82 -4.12 4.14 1.01
C THR A 82 -5.11 5.16 1.57
N LEU A 83 -6.40 5.07 1.21
CA LEU A 83 -7.43 5.97 1.74
C LEU A 83 -7.53 5.85 3.26
N ILE A 84 -7.58 4.64 3.81
CA ILE A 84 -7.62 4.44 5.27
C ILE A 84 -6.36 5.00 5.94
N GLY A 85 -5.18 4.79 5.34
CA GLY A 85 -3.93 5.36 5.85
C GLY A 85 -3.95 6.89 5.91
N VAL A 86 -4.45 7.54 4.85
CA VAL A 86 -4.64 9.00 4.78
C VAL A 86 -5.66 9.46 5.83
N ILE A 87 -6.81 8.78 5.94
CA ILE A 87 -7.84 9.11 6.94
C ILE A 87 -7.27 9.04 8.34
N MET A 88 -6.57 7.96 8.69
CA MET A 88 -5.93 7.80 10.00
C MET A 88 -4.88 8.88 10.31
N LYS A 89 -4.21 9.43 9.28
CA LYS A 89 -3.21 10.48 9.43
C LYS A 89 -3.83 11.86 9.66
N TYR A 90 -4.79 12.24 8.81
CA TYR A 90 -5.34 13.62 8.77
C TYR A 90 -6.61 13.79 9.62
N PHE A 91 -7.47 12.78 9.72
CA PHE A 91 -8.74 12.85 10.44
C PHE A 91 -8.65 12.24 11.85
N LYS A 92 -7.67 12.72 12.63
CA LYS A 92 -7.39 12.21 13.98
C LYS A 92 -8.60 12.29 14.93
N LYS A 93 -9.47 13.28 14.77
CA LYS A 93 -10.65 13.49 15.62
C LYS A 93 -11.66 12.34 15.46
N THR A 94 -11.90 11.88 14.24
CA THR A 94 -12.77 10.73 13.92
C THR A 94 -12.14 9.40 14.34
N TYR A 95 -10.81 9.33 14.29
CA TYR A 95 -10.02 8.16 14.67
C TYR A 95 -10.01 7.87 16.19
N ILE A 96 -10.07 8.90 17.05
CA ILE A 96 -9.92 8.74 18.51
C ILE A 96 -10.93 7.74 19.08
N ASN A 97 -12.18 7.76 18.63
CA ASN A 97 -13.23 6.89 19.18
C ASN A 97 -13.11 5.42 18.75
N HIS A 98 -12.51 5.13 17.59
CA HIS A 98 -12.44 3.77 17.03
C HIS A 98 -11.02 3.38 16.61
N ARG A 99 -10.04 3.85 17.38
CA ARG A 99 -8.62 3.74 17.09
C ARG A 99 -8.18 2.34 16.66
N ALA A 100 -8.61 1.34 17.42
CA ALA A 100 -8.26 -0.05 17.23
C ALA A 100 -8.86 -0.61 15.93
N PHE A 101 -10.13 -0.32 15.67
CA PHE A 101 -10.83 -0.78 14.47
C PHE A 101 -10.12 -0.33 13.20
N TRP A 102 -9.87 0.98 13.05
CA TRP A 102 -9.18 1.51 11.86
C TRP A 102 -7.78 0.92 11.66
N LEU A 103 -7.04 0.72 12.77
CA LEU A 103 -5.71 0.10 12.72
C LEU A 103 -5.79 -1.35 12.24
N TYR A 104 -6.69 -2.16 12.81
CA TYR A 104 -6.84 -3.56 12.42
C TYR A 104 -7.34 -3.70 10.99
N THR A 105 -8.30 -2.87 10.56
CA THR A 105 -8.78 -2.83 9.18
C THR A 105 -7.65 -2.49 8.21
N HIS A 106 -6.83 -1.48 8.52
CA HIS A 106 -5.68 -1.12 7.68
C HIS A 106 -4.64 -2.25 7.59
N ILE A 107 -4.36 -2.94 8.70
CA ILE A 107 -3.45 -4.10 8.73
C ILE A 107 -4.02 -5.25 7.90
N LEU A 108 -5.29 -5.60 8.10
CA LEU A 108 -5.97 -6.67 7.37
C LEU A 108 -5.93 -6.40 5.86
N LEU A 109 -6.31 -5.19 5.44
CA LEU A 109 -6.27 -4.79 4.04
C LEU A 109 -4.86 -4.81 3.46
N SER A 110 -3.85 -4.41 4.24
CA SER A 110 -2.44 -4.49 3.81
C SER A 110 -1.99 -5.93 3.58
N VAL A 111 -2.38 -6.86 4.45
CA VAL A 111 -2.06 -8.30 4.29
C VAL A 111 -2.77 -8.87 3.06
N MET A 112 -4.07 -8.56 2.89
CA MET A 112 -4.82 -8.96 1.69
C MET A 112 -4.21 -8.39 0.41
N LEU A 113 -3.76 -7.13 0.44
CA LEU A 113 -3.11 -6.46 -0.69
C LEU A 113 -1.83 -7.19 -1.10
N ILE A 114 -0.94 -7.48 -0.13
CA ILE A 114 0.30 -8.24 -0.39
C ILE A 114 -0.03 -9.59 -1.04
N GLY A 115 -0.98 -10.34 -0.48
CA GLY A 115 -1.41 -11.63 -1.04
C GLY A 115 -1.94 -11.49 -2.47
N SER A 116 -2.77 -10.47 -2.73
CA SER A 116 -3.34 -10.21 -4.05
C SER A 116 -2.29 -9.80 -5.10
N ILE A 117 -1.28 -9.02 -4.71
CA ILE A 117 -0.17 -8.60 -5.59
C ILE A 117 0.69 -9.81 -5.93
N LEU A 118 1.05 -10.64 -4.94
CA LEU A 118 1.80 -11.87 -5.18
C LEU A 118 1.06 -12.80 -6.13
N LEU A 119 -0.24 -12.99 -5.92
CA LEU A 119 -1.08 -13.81 -6.80
C LEU A 119 -1.15 -13.22 -8.22
N HIS A 120 -1.26 -11.89 -8.34
CA HIS A 120 -1.28 -11.21 -9.64
C HIS A 120 0.04 -11.40 -10.40
N ILE A 121 1.17 -11.21 -9.73
CA ILE A 121 2.50 -11.43 -10.32
C ILE A 121 2.69 -12.90 -10.70
N PHE A 122 2.32 -13.83 -9.81
CA PHE A 122 2.43 -15.27 -10.07
C PHE A 122 1.60 -15.68 -11.29
N TYR A 123 0.33 -15.24 -11.35
CA TYR A 123 -0.55 -15.53 -12.48
C TYR A 123 0.04 -15.01 -13.79
N TYR A 124 0.55 -13.78 -13.80
CA TYR A 124 1.13 -13.16 -14.98
C TYR A 124 2.46 -13.81 -15.43
N LEU A 125 3.27 -14.33 -14.49
CA LEU A 125 4.57 -14.93 -14.81
C LEU A 125 4.51 -16.43 -15.16
N LEU A 126 3.49 -17.17 -14.70
CA LEU A 126 3.46 -18.64 -14.77
C LEU A 126 2.22 -19.24 -15.46
N LEU A 127 1.10 -18.52 -15.52
CA LEU A 127 -0.20 -19.04 -16.00
C LEU A 127 -0.72 -18.32 -17.25
N GLN A 128 -0.04 -17.26 -17.68
CA GLN A 128 -0.23 -16.56 -18.94
C GLN A 128 1.00 -16.73 -19.82
#